data_AF-M8AEY4-F1
#
_entry.id   AF-M8AEY4-F1
#
_cell.length_a   1.000
_cell.length_b   1.000
_cell.length_c   1.000
_cell.angle_alpha   90.00
_cell.angle_beta   90.00
_cell.angle_gamma   90.00
#
_symmetry.space_group_name_H-M   'P 1'
#
loop_
_entity.id
_entity.type
_entity.pdbx_description
1 polymer ?
#
loop_
_entity_poly.entity_id
_entity_poly.type
_entity_poly.pdbx_seq_one_letter_code
_entity_poly.pdbx_strand_id
1 'polypeptide(L)'
;MAAHVLAFPWPLQGHINPMLHLASALLDAGLRVTFLHTEHNLRRFTRVPPHHPRLRLVSIPDGLPDHHPRSVGGLMELVESMRTAGSAAYRALLLRMMESDDDDAVTCVITDGVMPFAVSVAEELGVPALAFRTESACGFLAYLSVPRLLELGEKPVPSDEQTNSRFVGAVWRTGLDMKDVWQRAVVERMVREAMESPEIRASAQSMSRQLRLDIAQGGSSSSELERLVGLITELSAVKISSPAPALTC
;
A
#
# COMPACT_ATOMS: atom_id res chain seq x y z
N MET A 1 -5.96 12.66 -23.19
CA MET A 1 -4.75 12.33 -22.41
C MET A 1 -4.97 10.98 -21.75
N ALA A 2 -4.07 10.01 -21.93
CA ALA A 2 -4.17 8.71 -21.28
C ALA A 2 -3.73 8.83 -19.81
N ALA A 3 -4.45 8.20 -18.87
CA ALA A 3 -4.12 8.25 -17.45
C ALA A 3 -2.71 7.66 -17.19
N HIS A 4 -1.87 8.44 -16.50
CA HIS A 4 -0.52 8.05 -16.13
C HIS A 4 -0.35 8.13 -14.61
N VAL A 5 -0.20 6.96 -14.01
CA VAL A 5 -0.07 6.77 -12.56
C VAL A 5 1.40 6.66 -12.16
N LEU A 6 1.83 7.46 -11.19
CA LEU A 6 3.05 7.21 -10.42
C LEU A 6 2.71 6.33 -9.20
N ALA A 7 3.20 5.10 -9.18
CA ALA A 7 3.05 4.19 -8.04
C ALA A 7 4.28 4.30 -7.12
N PHE A 8 4.07 4.71 -5.86
CA PHE A 8 5.14 4.96 -4.88
C PHE A 8 4.96 4.12 -3.61
N PRO A 9 5.55 2.91 -3.54
CA PRO A 9 5.49 2.04 -2.36
C PRO A 9 6.45 2.48 -1.26
N TRP A 10 6.13 2.13 -0.02
CA TRP A 10 7.11 2.14 1.07
C TRP A 10 8.26 1.17 0.71
N PRO A 11 9.55 1.53 0.95
CA PRO A 11 10.69 0.77 0.43
C PRO A 11 10.99 -0.54 1.18
N LEU A 12 9.96 -1.29 1.58
CA LEU A 12 10.04 -2.63 2.15
C LEU A 12 9.25 -3.62 1.30
N GLN A 13 9.72 -4.87 1.24
CA GLN A 13 9.16 -5.90 0.35
C GLN A 13 7.67 -6.19 0.57
N GLY A 14 7.20 -6.12 1.82
CA GLY A 14 5.78 -6.27 2.16
C GLY A 14 4.87 -5.22 1.52
N HIS A 15 5.42 -4.07 1.12
CA HIS A 15 4.68 -2.97 0.48
C HIS A 15 4.89 -2.93 -1.04
N ILE A 16 6.12 -3.21 -1.49
CA ILE A 16 6.48 -3.24 -2.92
C ILE A 16 5.68 -4.33 -3.64
N ASN A 17 5.57 -5.54 -3.09
CA ASN A 17 4.92 -6.66 -3.78
C ASN A 17 3.42 -6.42 -4.05
N PRO A 18 2.59 -6.04 -3.05
CA PRO A 18 1.19 -5.69 -3.31
C PRO A 18 1.04 -4.56 -4.32
N MET A 19 1.89 -3.53 -4.26
CA MET A 19 1.81 -2.42 -5.19
C MET A 19 2.23 -2.82 -6.61
N LEU A 20 3.16 -3.76 -6.78
CA LEU A 20 3.48 -4.34 -8.10
C LEU A 20 2.30 -5.13 -8.68
N HIS A 21 1.54 -5.85 -7.85
CA HIS A 21 0.30 -6.50 -8.28
C HIS A 21 -0.75 -5.47 -8.71
N LEU A 22 -0.92 -4.39 -7.95
CA LEU A 22 -1.79 -3.27 -8.35
C LEU A 22 -1.31 -2.65 -9.67
N ALA A 23 -0.02 -2.38 -9.82
CA ALA A 23 0.55 -1.84 -11.04
C ALA A 23 0.27 -2.74 -12.25
N SER A 24 0.42 -4.07 -12.11
CA SER A 24 0.04 -5.02 -13.15
C SER A 24 -1.43 -4.90 -13.53
N ALA A 25 -2.33 -4.85 -12.55
CA ALA A 25 -3.76 -4.72 -12.79
C ALA A 25 -4.12 -3.40 -13.50
N LEU A 26 -3.46 -2.30 -13.15
CA LEU A 26 -3.64 -1.01 -13.84
C LEU A 26 -3.13 -1.05 -15.30
N LEU A 27 -2.00 -1.71 -15.55
CA LEU A 27 -1.46 -1.92 -16.89
C LEU A 27 -2.42 -2.76 -17.76
N ASP A 28 -3.00 -3.81 -17.19
CA ASP A 28 -4.01 -4.67 -17.84
C ASP A 28 -5.28 -3.88 -18.17
N ALA A 29 -5.67 -2.94 -17.30
CA ALA A 29 -6.76 -1.99 -17.52
C ALA A 29 -6.44 -0.88 -18.54
N GLY A 30 -5.24 -0.87 -19.12
CA GLY A 30 -4.86 0.05 -20.18
C GLY A 30 -4.12 1.32 -19.73
N LEU A 31 -3.88 1.49 -18.43
CA LEU A 31 -3.23 2.68 -17.88
C LEU A 31 -1.71 2.63 -18.09
N ARG A 32 -1.08 3.80 -18.05
CA ARG A 32 0.38 3.92 -17.95
C ARG A 32 0.79 3.97 -16.49
N VAL A 33 1.84 3.23 -16.13
CA VAL A 33 2.38 3.20 -14.78
C VAL A 33 3.87 3.54 -14.80
N THR A 34 4.26 4.54 -14.03
CA THR A 34 5.64 4.69 -13.57
C THR A 34 5.73 4.14 -12.16
N PHE A 35 6.51 3.09 -11.95
CA PHE A 35 6.74 2.52 -10.62
C PHE A 35 8.02 3.07 -10.02
N LEU A 36 7.90 3.70 -8.85
CA LEU A 36 8.99 4.37 -8.15
C LEU A 36 9.63 3.43 -7.13
N HIS A 37 10.93 3.22 -7.26
CA HIS A 37 11.75 2.55 -6.26
C HIS A 37 12.62 3.55 -5.49
N THR A 38 13.20 3.09 -4.39
CA THR A 38 14.43 3.71 -3.90
C THR A 38 15.61 3.17 -4.69
N GLU A 39 16.68 3.95 -4.86
CA GLU A 39 17.90 3.49 -5.52
C GLU A 39 18.45 2.21 -4.89
N HIS A 40 18.41 2.13 -3.55
CA HIS A 40 18.82 0.94 -2.79
C HIS A 40 18.06 -0.32 -3.25
N ASN A 41 16.74 -0.22 -3.39
CA ASN A 41 15.91 -1.35 -3.82
C ASN A 41 16.05 -1.66 -5.30
N LEU A 42 16.16 -0.63 -6.16
CA LEU A 42 16.31 -0.84 -7.60
C LEU A 42 17.63 -1.54 -7.93
N ARG A 43 18.74 -1.17 -7.28
CA ARG A 43 20.05 -1.83 -7.45
C ARG A 43 20.03 -3.29 -7.00
N ARG A 44 19.23 -3.62 -5.99
CA ARG A 44 19.09 -4.97 -5.43
C ARG A 44 17.95 -5.76 -6.08
N PHE A 45 17.28 -5.18 -7.07
CA PHE A 45 16.26 -5.86 -7.84
C PHE A 45 16.96 -6.90 -8.72
N THR A 46 17.03 -8.16 -8.25
CA THR A 46 17.78 -9.24 -8.91
C THR A 46 17.08 -9.82 -10.13
N ARG A 47 15.84 -9.39 -10.40
CA ARG A 47 15.06 -9.85 -11.55
C ARG A 47 15.22 -8.87 -12.71
N VAL A 48 15.29 -9.40 -13.94
CA VAL A 48 15.08 -8.58 -15.13
C VAL A 48 13.72 -7.89 -14.97
N PRO A 49 13.67 -6.55 -15.02
CA PRO A 49 12.42 -5.87 -14.81
C PRO A 49 11.40 -6.26 -15.87
N PRO A 50 10.11 -6.38 -15.52
CA PRO A 50 9.09 -6.70 -16.51
C PRO A 50 9.11 -5.64 -17.62
N HIS A 51 9.32 -6.09 -18.86
CA HIS A 51 9.23 -5.23 -20.03
C HIS A 51 7.76 -5.11 -20.44
N HIS A 52 7.21 -3.91 -20.28
CA HIS A 52 5.88 -3.58 -20.75
C HIS A 52 5.89 -2.16 -21.34
N PRO A 53 5.30 -1.92 -22.52
CA PRO A 53 5.40 -0.63 -23.22
C PRO A 53 4.82 0.56 -22.43
N ARG A 54 3.91 0.29 -21.49
CA ARG A 54 3.30 1.29 -20.60
C ARG A 54 3.85 1.27 -19.17
N LEU A 55 4.90 0.50 -18.89
CA LEU A 55 5.55 0.45 -17.58
C LEU A 55 6.92 1.14 -17.65
N ARG A 56 7.14 2.11 -16.76
CA ARG A 56 8.44 2.73 -16.55
C ARG A 56 8.88 2.49 -15.10
N LEU A 57 10.15 2.16 -14.91
CA LEU A 57 10.75 2.11 -13.58
C LEU A 57 11.66 3.31 -13.38
N VAL A 58 11.54 3.96 -12.24
CA VAL A 58 12.39 5.08 -11.84
C VAL A 58 12.82 4.90 -10.38
N SER A 59 13.82 5.66 -9.96
CA SER A 59 14.27 5.64 -8.57
C SER A 59 14.57 7.02 -8.00
N ILE A 60 14.46 7.14 -6.68
CA ILE A 60 14.97 8.26 -5.88
C ILE A 60 15.92 7.75 -4.78
N PRO A 61 16.85 8.58 -4.29
CA PRO A 61 17.57 8.28 -3.06
C PRO A 61 16.61 8.23 -1.87
N ASP A 62 16.85 7.30 -0.94
CA ASP A 62 16.15 7.23 0.35
C ASP A 62 16.87 8.00 1.47
N GLY A 63 18.03 8.60 1.16
CA GLY A 63 18.85 9.43 2.06
C GLY A 63 19.76 8.66 3.01
N LEU A 64 19.70 7.32 3.02
CA LEU A 64 20.52 6.50 3.91
C LEU A 64 21.75 5.91 3.18
N PRO A 65 22.88 5.68 3.87
CA PRO A 65 24.06 5.06 3.26
C PRO A 65 23.81 3.66 2.71
N ASP A 66 24.53 3.23 1.67
CA ASP A 66 24.31 1.92 1.01
C ASP A 66 24.45 0.70 1.94
N HIS A 67 25.29 0.81 2.98
CA HIS A 67 25.54 -0.25 3.96
C HIS A 67 24.48 -0.35 5.05
N HIS A 68 23.55 0.62 5.16
CA HIS A 68 22.51 0.58 6.18
C HIS A 68 21.46 -0.50 5.86
N PRO A 69 21.16 -1.42 6.80
CA PRO A 69 20.21 -2.49 6.57
C PRO A 69 18.79 -1.95 6.67
N ARG A 70 18.12 -1.76 5.52
CA ARG A 70 16.66 -1.45 5.42
C ARG A 70 15.85 -2.61 6.01
N SER A 71 15.80 -2.64 7.33
CA SER A 71 15.28 -3.72 8.17
C SER A 71 14.43 -3.13 9.28
N VAL A 72 13.63 -3.97 9.94
CA VAL A 72 12.74 -3.54 11.04
C VAL A 72 13.51 -2.81 12.14
N GLY A 73 14.74 -3.25 12.46
CA GLY A 73 15.58 -2.61 13.47
C GLY A 73 16.03 -1.19 13.12
N GLY A 74 16.13 -0.87 11.82
CA GLY A 74 16.49 0.47 11.31
C GLY A 74 15.29 1.26 10.78
N LEU A 75 14.06 0.83 11.07
CA LEU A 75 12.86 1.39 10.47
C LEU A 75 12.69 2.87 10.78
N MET A 76 12.98 3.31 12.01
CA MET A 76 12.82 4.71 12.41
C MET A 76 13.78 5.64 11.66
N GLU A 77 15.02 5.20 11.44
CA GLU A 77 16.00 5.96 10.64
C GLU A 77 15.56 6.06 9.18
N LEU A 78 15.01 4.98 8.63
CA LEU A 78 14.44 4.98 7.28
C LEU A 78 13.22 5.88 7.17
N VAL A 79 12.32 5.87 8.15
CA VAL A 79 11.17 6.79 8.23
C VAL A 79 11.63 8.24 8.23
N GLU A 80 12.58 8.60 9.08
CA GLU A 80 13.06 9.97 9.18
C GLU A 80 13.80 10.43 7.91
N SER A 81 14.63 9.55 7.35
CA SER A 81 15.36 9.82 6.10
C SER A 81 14.42 9.96 4.89
N MET A 82 13.40 9.10 4.78
CA MET A 82 12.38 9.21 3.74
C MET A 82 11.53 10.47 3.89
N ARG A 83 11.17 10.85 5.12
CA ARG A 83 10.41 12.07 5.41
C ARG A 83 11.17 13.35 5.03
N THR A 84 12.50 13.30 5.03
CA THR A 84 13.36 14.45 4.75
C THR A 84 13.96 14.36 3.33
N ALA A 85 15.04 13.61 3.15
CA ALA A 85 15.76 13.47 1.89
C ALA A 85 14.89 12.80 0.81
N GLY A 86 14.15 11.74 1.17
CA GLY A 86 13.24 11.05 0.25
C GLY A 86 12.12 11.96 -0.26
N SER A 87 11.51 12.76 0.63
CA SER A 87 10.47 13.73 0.29
C SER A 87 10.97 14.80 -0.68
N ALA A 88 12.16 15.36 -0.45
CA ALA A 88 12.77 16.32 -1.35
C ALA A 88 13.05 15.73 -2.74
N ALA A 89 13.59 14.51 -2.78
CA ALA A 89 13.87 13.81 -4.04
C ALA A 89 12.59 13.42 -4.79
N TYR A 90 11.55 12.98 -4.07
CA TYR A 90 10.23 12.70 -4.60
C TYR A 90 9.60 13.95 -5.22
N ARG A 91 9.62 15.09 -4.52
CA ARG A 91 9.12 16.37 -5.05
C ARG A 91 9.81 16.76 -6.35
N ALA A 92 11.14 16.67 -6.39
CA ALA A 92 11.92 16.98 -7.60
C ALA A 92 11.62 16.01 -8.75
N LEU A 93 11.41 14.72 -8.47
CA LEU A 93 10.99 13.76 -9.49
C LEU A 93 9.59 14.10 -10.03
N LEU A 94 8.63 14.36 -9.14
CA LEU A 94 7.24 14.61 -9.53
C LEU A 94 7.12 15.86 -10.42
N LEU A 95 7.82 16.95 -10.08
CA LEU A 95 7.91 18.15 -10.92
C LEU A 95 8.40 17.83 -12.34
N ARG A 96 9.51 17.09 -12.48
CA ARG A 96 10.03 16.69 -13.80
C ARG A 96 9.05 15.83 -14.60
N MET A 97 8.31 14.94 -13.92
CA MET A 97 7.29 14.11 -14.55
C MET A 97 6.06 14.91 -14.98
N MET A 98 5.78 16.05 -14.36
CA MET A 98 4.70 16.96 -14.76
C MET A 98 5.07 17.79 -15.98
N GLU A 99 6.36 18.09 -16.18
CA GLU A 99 6.90 18.86 -17.31
C GLU A 99 7.13 18.01 -18.58
N SER A 100 6.82 16.71 -18.54
CA SER A 100 6.90 15.83 -19.71
C SER A 100 5.81 16.19 -20.72
N ASP A 101 5.96 15.75 -21.98
CA ASP A 101 4.94 15.94 -23.03
C ASP A 101 3.54 15.55 -22.52
N ASP A 102 2.49 16.24 -22.98
CA ASP A 102 1.11 16.07 -22.51
C ASP A 102 0.66 14.60 -22.45
N ASP A 103 1.13 13.76 -23.38
CA ASP A 103 0.79 12.33 -23.43
C ASP A 103 1.61 11.43 -22.48
N ASP A 104 2.69 11.93 -21.88
CA ASP A 104 3.52 11.23 -20.87
C ASP A 104 3.55 11.91 -19.50
N ALA A 105 2.93 13.09 -19.35
CA ALA A 105 2.83 13.78 -18.07
C ALA A 105 2.09 12.94 -17.02
N VAL A 106 2.59 12.93 -15.78
CA VAL A 106 1.90 12.24 -14.67
C VAL A 106 0.56 12.93 -14.38
N THR A 107 -0.49 12.12 -14.20
CA THR A 107 -1.84 12.63 -13.94
C THR A 107 -2.38 12.24 -12.57
N CYS A 108 -1.82 11.20 -11.94
CA CYS A 108 -2.23 10.73 -10.63
C CYS A 108 -1.05 10.05 -9.91
N VAL A 109 -1.04 10.14 -8.58
CA VAL A 109 -0.13 9.39 -7.72
C VAL A 109 -0.93 8.35 -6.94
N ILE A 110 -0.43 7.11 -6.89
CA ILE A 110 -0.83 6.14 -5.89
C ILE A 110 0.37 5.91 -4.98
N THR A 111 0.27 6.35 -3.73
CA THR A 111 1.36 6.23 -2.76
C THR A 111 0.98 5.30 -1.63
N ASP A 112 1.97 4.66 -1.01
CA ASP A 112 1.75 3.91 0.21
C ASP A 112 1.17 4.80 1.31
N GLY A 113 0.12 4.32 1.97
CA GLY A 113 -0.57 5.08 3.00
C GLY A 113 0.26 5.30 4.26
N VAL A 114 1.42 4.67 4.43
CA VAL A 114 2.37 4.99 5.51
C VAL A 114 3.21 6.24 5.23
N MET A 115 3.12 6.80 4.02
CA MET A 115 3.86 8.00 3.58
C MET A 115 2.91 9.20 3.39
N PRO A 116 2.38 9.81 4.46
CA PRO A 116 1.51 10.98 4.34
C PRO A 116 2.20 12.15 3.62
N PHE A 117 3.52 12.28 3.75
CA PHE A 117 4.29 13.31 3.04
C PHE A 117 4.16 13.21 1.52
N ALA A 118 4.03 12.01 0.96
CA ALA A 118 3.97 11.81 -0.48
C ALA A 118 2.61 12.27 -1.05
N VAL A 119 1.53 12.11 -0.26
CA VAL A 119 0.22 12.69 -0.55
C VAL A 119 0.31 14.20 -0.53
N SER A 120 0.81 14.79 0.58
CA SER A 120 0.90 16.24 0.73
C SER A 120 1.72 16.90 -0.39
N VAL A 121 2.87 16.32 -0.75
CA VAL A 121 3.72 16.84 -1.84
C VAL A 121 2.99 16.78 -3.19
N ALA A 122 2.24 15.71 -3.46
CA ALA A 122 1.48 15.62 -4.71
C ALA A 122 0.35 16.66 -4.77
N GLU A 123 -0.41 16.80 -3.69
CA GLU A 123 -1.49 17.79 -3.57
C GLU A 123 -0.97 19.23 -3.68
N GLU A 124 0.14 19.57 -3.03
CA GLU A 124 0.82 20.87 -3.16
C GLU A 124 1.20 21.19 -4.61
N LEU A 125 1.55 20.17 -5.39
CA LEU A 125 1.90 20.29 -6.80
C LEU A 125 0.68 20.19 -7.74
N GLY A 126 -0.53 20.06 -7.18
CA GLY A 126 -1.77 19.97 -7.95
C GLY A 126 -1.95 18.63 -8.66
N VAL A 127 -1.26 17.57 -8.23
CA VAL A 127 -1.43 16.20 -8.74
C VAL A 127 -2.32 15.41 -7.78
N PRO A 128 -3.47 14.88 -8.23
CA PRO A 128 -4.30 14.02 -7.40
C PRO A 128 -3.51 12.83 -6.82
N ALA A 129 -3.73 12.52 -5.55
CA ALA A 129 -3.06 11.43 -4.86
C ALA A 129 -4.05 10.50 -4.17
N LEU A 130 -3.80 9.19 -4.31
CA LEU A 130 -4.54 8.12 -3.65
C LEU A 130 -3.61 7.38 -2.70
N ALA A 131 -4.04 7.19 -1.46
CA ALA A 131 -3.30 6.37 -0.50
C ALA A 131 -3.69 4.89 -0.64
N PHE A 132 -2.70 4.02 -0.83
CA PHE A 132 -2.86 2.58 -0.89
C PHE A 132 -2.36 1.93 0.40
N ARG A 133 -3.23 1.21 1.11
CA ARG A 133 -2.86 0.48 2.33
C ARG A 133 -2.57 -0.98 1.96
N THR A 134 -1.33 -1.40 2.20
CA THR A 134 -0.87 -2.79 2.00
C THR A 134 -1.08 -3.67 3.24
N GLU A 135 -1.55 -3.06 4.32
CA GLU A 135 -1.78 -3.68 5.63
C GLU A 135 -3.03 -4.56 5.64
N SER A 136 -3.10 -5.45 6.63
CA SER A 136 -4.33 -6.18 6.90
C SER A 136 -5.49 -5.22 7.20
N ALA A 137 -6.66 -5.44 6.59
CA ALA A 137 -7.84 -4.60 6.82
C ALA A 137 -8.21 -4.49 8.31
N CYS A 138 -8.09 -5.57 9.09
CA CYS A 138 -8.35 -5.53 10.53
C CYS A 138 -7.26 -4.80 11.32
N GLY A 139 -5.99 -4.92 10.91
CA GLY A 139 -4.89 -4.14 11.47
C GLY A 139 -5.08 -2.64 11.23
N PHE A 140 -5.50 -2.27 10.01
CA PHE A 140 -5.81 -0.88 9.67
C PHE A 140 -7.00 -0.34 10.47
N LEU A 141 -8.07 -1.12 10.65
CA LEU A 141 -9.20 -0.75 11.51
C LEU A 141 -8.79 -0.52 12.97
N ALA A 142 -7.90 -1.36 13.51
CA ALA A 142 -7.36 -1.15 14.84
C ALA A 142 -6.52 0.13 14.93
N TYR A 143 -5.71 0.42 13.92
CA TYR A 143 -4.98 1.68 13.83
C TYR A 143 -5.93 2.90 13.86
N LEU A 144 -7.01 2.88 13.08
CA LEU A 144 -8.02 3.95 13.08
C LEU A 144 -8.76 4.09 14.41
N SER A 145 -8.77 3.04 15.24
CA SER A 145 -9.41 3.05 16.55
C SER A 145 -8.51 3.64 17.66
N VAL A 146 -7.21 3.82 17.41
CA VAL A 146 -6.24 4.29 18.42
C VAL A 146 -6.65 5.62 19.07
N PRO A 147 -7.05 6.68 18.34
CA PRO A 147 -7.47 7.93 18.98
C PRO A 147 -8.62 7.72 19.98
N ARG A 148 -9.59 6.88 19.62
CA ARG A 148 -10.72 6.56 20.49
C ARG A 148 -10.31 5.73 21.70
N LEU A 149 -9.37 4.78 21.54
CA LEU A 149 -8.83 4.01 22.66
C LEU A 149 -8.11 4.92 23.67
N LEU A 150 -7.33 5.89 23.18
CA LEU A 150 -6.65 6.87 24.02
C LEU A 150 -7.64 7.74 24.81
N GLU A 151 -8.74 8.20 24.19
CA GLU A 151 -9.82 8.94 24.86
C GLU A 151 -10.47 8.13 26.00
N LEU A 152 -10.56 6.81 25.83
CA LEU A 152 -11.15 5.90 26.82
C LEU A 152 -10.16 5.51 27.93
N GLY A 153 -8.91 5.99 27.88
CA GLY A 153 -7.86 5.61 28.82
C GLY A 153 -7.30 4.20 28.58
N GLU A 154 -7.64 3.59 27.44
CA GLU A 154 -7.12 2.28 27.05
C GLU A 154 -5.71 2.44 26.47
N LYS A 155 -4.83 1.51 26.83
CA LYS A 155 -3.50 1.47 26.23
C LYS A 155 -3.62 0.89 24.82
N PRO A 156 -3.09 1.56 23.77
CA PRO A 156 -3.05 1.00 22.43
C PRO A 156 -2.42 -0.39 22.46
N VAL A 157 -3.02 -1.32 21.73
CA VAL A 157 -2.52 -2.70 21.61
C VAL A 157 -1.07 -2.61 21.07
N PRO A 158 -0.07 -3.21 21.75
CA PRO A 158 1.33 -3.02 21.40
C PRO A 158 1.70 -3.51 19.99
N SER A 159 0.91 -4.43 19.42
CA SER A 159 1.12 -4.97 18.09
C SER A 159 -0.21 -5.32 17.39
N ASP A 160 -0.15 -5.35 16.07
CA ASP A 160 -1.20 -5.88 15.21
C ASP A 160 -1.45 -7.38 15.45
N GLU A 161 -0.44 -8.14 15.89
CA GLU A 161 -0.57 -9.57 16.20
C GLU A 161 -1.67 -9.87 17.22
N GLN A 162 -1.73 -9.11 18.32
CA GLN A 162 -2.77 -9.30 19.34
C GLN A 162 -4.16 -8.98 18.78
N THR A 163 -4.30 -7.91 18.01
CA THR A 163 -5.55 -7.57 17.32
C THR A 163 -5.94 -8.69 16.35
N ASN A 164 -5.03 -9.11 15.48
CA ASN A 164 -5.25 -10.15 14.48
C ASN A 164 -5.68 -11.47 15.12
N SER A 165 -5.05 -11.86 16.24
CA SER A 165 -5.43 -13.06 16.99
C SER A 165 -6.89 -13.01 17.50
N ARG A 166 -7.35 -11.83 17.95
CA ARG A 166 -8.73 -11.62 18.39
C ARG A 166 -9.71 -11.69 17.23
N PHE A 167 -9.37 -11.15 16.07
CA PHE A 167 -10.21 -11.33 14.87
C PHE A 167 -10.30 -12.80 14.48
N VAL A 168 -9.17 -13.51 14.42
CA VAL A 168 -9.12 -14.95 14.10
C VAL A 168 -9.97 -15.78 15.07
N GLY A 169 -9.82 -15.58 16.37
CA GLY A 169 -10.51 -16.37 17.39
C GLY A 169 -11.98 -15.97 17.63
N ALA A 170 -12.27 -14.67 17.72
CA ALA A 170 -13.58 -14.18 18.19
C ALA A 170 -14.52 -13.74 17.05
N VAL A 171 -13.98 -13.12 16.00
CA VAL A 171 -14.78 -12.53 14.92
C VAL A 171 -14.96 -13.52 13.78
N TRP A 172 -13.85 -13.95 13.20
CA TRP A 172 -13.80 -14.88 12.08
C TRP A 172 -13.98 -16.32 12.50
N ARG A 173 -13.61 -16.66 13.74
CA ARG A 173 -13.70 -18.03 14.29
C ARG A 173 -13.02 -19.06 13.39
N THR A 174 -11.94 -18.66 12.73
CA THR A 174 -11.14 -19.49 11.81
C THR A 174 -9.89 -20.06 12.47
N GLY A 175 -9.67 -19.75 13.74
CA GLY A 175 -8.56 -20.27 14.52
C GLY A 175 -8.72 -19.97 16.01
N LEU A 176 -7.63 -20.08 16.75
CA LEU A 176 -7.58 -19.90 18.19
C LEU A 176 -6.63 -18.77 18.57
N ASP A 177 -6.95 -18.06 19.65
CA ASP A 177 -6.09 -17.04 20.26
C ASP A 177 -5.17 -17.68 21.31
N MET A 178 -3.85 -17.62 21.07
CA MET A 178 -2.82 -18.23 21.92
C MET A 178 -2.39 -17.36 23.11
N LYS A 179 -2.90 -16.12 23.21
CA LYS A 179 -2.65 -15.19 24.33
C LYS A 179 -1.17 -15.09 24.73
N ASP A 180 -0.29 -14.99 23.74
CA ASP A 180 1.17 -14.84 23.89
C ASP A 180 1.89 -16.00 24.63
N VAL A 181 1.34 -17.22 24.60
CA VAL A 181 1.97 -18.41 25.22
C VAL A 181 2.79 -19.23 24.21
N TRP A 182 4.10 -19.06 24.22
CA TRP A 182 5.04 -19.67 23.25
C TRP A 182 5.65 -21.02 23.69
N GLN A 183 4.93 -21.79 24.51
CA GLN A 183 5.40 -23.09 24.96
C GLN A 183 5.03 -24.18 23.95
N ARG A 184 6.01 -24.98 23.53
CA ARG A 184 5.82 -26.07 22.54
C ARG A 184 4.58 -26.92 22.82
N ALA A 185 4.40 -27.37 24.07
CA ALA A 185 3.26 -28.22 24.44
C ALA A 185 1.90 -27.51 24.28
N VAL A 186 1.85 -26.19 24.51
CA VAL A 186 0.65 -25.37 24.31
C VAL A 186 0.38 -25.19 22.82
N VAL A 187 1.41 -24.89 22.02
CA VAL A 187 1.30 -24.78 20.57
C VAL A 187 0.80 -26.08 19.96
N GLU A 188 1.40 -27.23 20.31
CA GLU A 188 1.01 -28.54 19.79
C GLU A 188 -0.45 -28.88 20.12
N ARG A 189 -0.91 -28.60 21.35
CA ARG A 189 -2.30 -28.80 21.76
C ARG A 189 -3.25 -27.91 20.97
N MET A 190 -2.95 -26.62 20.85
CA MET A 190 -3.81 -25.67 20.15
C MET A 190 -3.90 -25.95 18.66
N VAL A 191 -2.80 -26.34 18.01
CA VAL A 191 -2.80 -26.76 16.61
C VAL A 191 -3.72 -27.97 16.42
N ARG A 192 -3.61 -28.98 17.30
CA ARG A 192 -4.50 -30.16 17.26
C ARG A 192 -5.96 -29.75 17.40
N GLU A 193 -6.28 -28.95 18.41
CA GLU A 193 -7.64 -28.45 18.66
C GLU A 193 -8.21 -27.69 17.45
N ALA A 194 -7.42 -26.78 16.86
CA ALA A 194 -7.84 -26.02 15.69
C ALA A 194 -8.09 -26.91 14.46
N MET A 195 -7.24 -27.92 14.24
CA MET A 195 -7.36 -28.82 13.09
C MET A 195 -8.51 -29.83 13.23
N GLU A 196 -8.81 -30.26 14.46
CA GLU A 196 -9.87 -31.23 14.77
C GLU A 196 -11.24 -30.57 14.94
N SER A 197 -11.32 -29.27 15.23
CA SER A 197 -12.59 -28.56 15.41
C SER A 197 -13.42 -28.49 14.12
N PRO A 198 -14.66 -29.05 14.11
CA PRO A 198 -15.57 -28.91 12.98
C PRO A 198 -16.08 -27.48 12.81
N GLU A 199 -16.21 -26.70 13.89
CA GLU A 199 -16.65 -25.30 13.85
C GLU A 199 -15.61 -24.41 13.16
N ILE A 200 -14.34 -24.53 13.57
CA ILE A 200 -13.23 -23.79 12.95
C ILE A 200 -13.12 -24.17 11.47
N ARG A 201 -13.22 -25.47 11.15
CA ARG A 201 -13.20 -25.95 9.77
C ARG A 201 -14.35 -25.37 8.95
N ALA A 202 -15.57 -25.38 9.48
CA ALA A 202 -16.74 -24.84 8.79
C ALA A 202 -16.61 -23.33 8.56
N SER A 203 -16.12 -22.58 9.55
CA SER A 203 -15.88 -21.14 9.40
C SER A 203 -14.81 -20.85 8.35
N ALA A 204 -13.69 -21.56 8.39
CA ALA A 204 -12.60 -21.42 7.42
C ALA A 204 -13.06 -21.76 5.99
N GLN A 205 -13.90 -22.80 5.83
CA GLN A 205 -14.49 -23.17 4.54
C GLN A 205 -15.47 -22.10 4.04
N SER A 206 -16.30 -21.54 4.92
CA SER A 206 -17.23 -20.45 4.59
C SER A 206 -16.47 -19.20 4.12
N MET A 207 -15.47 -18.77 4.89
CA MET A 207 -14.61 -17.65 4.52
C MET A 207 -13.88 -17.91 3.20
N SER A 208 -13.33 -19.12 3.02
CA SER A 208 -12.68 -19.51 1.77
C SER A 208 -13.63 -19.50 0.58
N ARG A 209 -14.90 -19.89 0.77
CA ARG A 209 -15.93 -19.81 -0.27
C ARG A 209 -16.23 -18.36 -0.62
N GLN A 210 -16.43 -17.51 0.39
CA GLN A 210 -16.69 -16.09 0.19
C GLN A 210 -15.53 -15.40 -0.54
N LEU A 211 -14.29 -15.62 -0.10
CA LEU A 211 -13.10 -15.09 -0.76
C LEU A 211 -13.04 -15.49 -2.24
N ARG A 212 -13.36 -16.75 -2.58
CA ARG A 212 -13.40 -17.20 -3.99
C ARG A 212 -14.44 -16.43 -4.80
N LEU A 213 -15.60 -16.11 -4.22
CA LEU A 213 -16.63 -15.30 -4.88
C LEU A 213 -16.16 -13.86 -5.06
N ASP A 214 -15.51 -13.30 -4.04
CA ASP A 214 -15.04 -11.92 -4.04
C ASP A 214 -13.94 -11.67 -5.09
N ILE A 215 -13.04 -12.64 -5.29
CA ILE A 215 -11.93 -12.54 -6.28
C ILE A 215 -12.29 -13.09 -7.66
N ALA A 216 -13.46 -13.72 -7.83
CA ALA A 216 -13.92 -14.19 -9.13
C ALA A 216 -14.24 -13.01 -10.05
N GLN A 217 -14.29 -13.27 -11.36
CA GLN A 217 -14.75 -12.28 -12.33
C GLN A 217 -16.18 -11.83 -12.01
N GLY A 218 -16.40 -10.52 -11.89
CA GLY A 218 -17.68 -9.95 -11.44
C GLY A 218 -17.89 -9.99 -9.93
N GLY A 219 -16.92 -10.51 -9.17
CA GLY A 219 -16.87 -10.42 -7.72
C GLY A 219 -16.50 -9.02 -7.23
N SER A 220 -16.70 -8.78 -5.93
CA SER A 220 -16.49 -7.48 -5.29
C SER A 220 -15.10 -6.89 -5.55
N SER A 221 -14.04 -7.71 -5.51
CA SER A 221 -12.67 -7.23 -5.74
C SER A 221 -12.47 -6.71 -7.17
N SER A 222 -13.09 -7.38 -8.16
CA SER A 222 -13.03 -6.94 -9.55
C SER A 222 -13.81 -5.64 -9.77
N SER A 223 -15.00 -5.52 -9.18
CA SER A 223 -15.82 -4.31 -9.28
C SER A 223 -15.16 -3.10 -8.60
N GLU A 224 -14.49 -3.28 -7.47
CA GLU A 224 -13.78 -2.20 -6.80
C GLU A 224 -12.51 -1.78 -7.55
N LEU A 225 -11.83 -2.72 -8.23
CA LEU A 225 -10.73 -2.39 -9.13
C LEU A 225 -11.23 -1.57 -10.34
N GLU A 226 -12.34 -1.96 -10.95
CA GLU A 226 -12.97 -1.21 -12.04
C GLU A 226 -13.36 0.22 -11.60
N ARG A 227 -13.91 0.35 -10.39
CA ARG A 227 -14.20 1.66 -9.77
C ARG A 227 -12.95 2.50 -9.57
N LEU A 228 -11.87 1.90 -9.07
CA LEU A 228 -10.58 2.58 -8.92
C LEU A 228 -10.04 3.07 -10.26
N VAL A 229 -10.10 2.23 -11.30
CA VAL A 229 -9.68 2.59 -12.66
C VAL A 229 -10.53 3.76 -13.20
N GLY A 230 -11.85 3.73 -12.98
CA GLY A 230 -12.75 4.83 -13.31
C GLY A 230 -12.34 6.13 -12.62
N LEU A 231 -12.15 6.08 -11.30
CA LEU A 231 -11.71 7.23 -10.50
C LEU A 231 -10.38 7.82 -11.00
N ILE A 232 -9.38 6.97 -11.28
CA ILE A 232 -8.08 7.44 -11.80
C ILE A 232 -8.24 8.12 -13.16
N THR A 233 -9.13 7.58 -14.01
CA THR A 233 -9.41 8.16 -15.34
C THR A 233 -10.10 9.51 -15.21
N GLU A 234 -11.07 9.65 -14.30
CA GLU A 234 -11.75 10.90 -14.00
C GLU A 234 -10.77 11.96 -13.47
N LEU A 235 -9.94 11.60 -12.49
CA LEU A 235 -8.91 12.50 -11.93
C LEU A 235 -7.93 12.99 -13.01
N SER A 236 -7.63 12.15 -14.00
CA SER A 236 -6.74 12.51 -15.11
C SER A 236 -7.37 13.49 -16.10
N ALA A 237 -8.70 13.59 -16.15
CA ALA A 237 -9.42 14.52 -17.02
C ALA A 237 -9.50 15.94 -16.43
N VAL A 238 -9.38 16.10 -15.11
CA VAL A 238 -9.54 17.40 -14.42
C VAL A 238 -8.42 18.41 -14.77
N LYS A 239 -7.23 17.95 -15.21
CA LYS A 239 -6.15 18.83 -15.71
C LYS A 239 -6.58 19.72 -16.89
N ILE A 240 -7.69 19.41 -17.57
CA ILE A 240 -8.19 20.17 -18.74
C ILE A 240 -8.84 21.50 -18.36
N SER A 241 -9.24 21.71 -17.09
CA SER A 241 -9.99 22.90 -16.67
C SER A 241 -9.28 23.72 -15.60
N SER A 242 -8.21 24.46 -15.96
CA SER A 242 -7.94 25.84 -15.53
C SER A 242 -6.54 26.29 -15.94
N PRO A 243 -6.38 27.37 -16.74
CA PRO A 243 -5.23 28.23 -16.58
C PRO A 243 -5.41 28.98 -15.24
N ALA A 244 -4.41 28.93 -14.37
CA ALA A 244 -4.40 29.77 -13.17
C ALA A 244 -4.61 31.24 -13.59
N PRO A 245 -5.49 32.01 -12.91
CA PRO A 245 -5.60 33.43 -13.21
C PRO A 245 -4.27 34.08 -12.88
N ALA A 246 -3.72 34.81 -13.86
CA ALA A 246 -2.56 35.66 -13.64
C ALA A 246 -2.90 36.63 -12.50
N LEU A 247 -2.29 36.41 -11.34
CA LEU A 247 -2.29 37.39 -10.27
C LEU A 247 -1.36 38.53 -10.69
N THR A 248 -1.94 39.51 -11.38
CA THR A 248 -1.36 40.85 -11.49
C THR A 248 -1.66 41.62 -10.22
N CYS A 249 -0.63 41.91 -9.44
CA CYS A 249 -0.50 43.16 -8.70
C CYS A 249 0.98 43.56 -8.67
#